data_AF-A0AA41V8D5-F1
#
_entry.id   AF-A0AA41V8D5-F1
#
_cell.length_a   1.000
_cell.length_b   1.000
_cell.length_c   1.000
_cell.angle_alpha   90.00
_cell.angle_beta   90.00
_cell.angle_gamma   90.00
#
_symmetry.space_group_name_H-M   'P 1'
#
loop_
_entity.id
_entity.type
_entity.pdbx_description
1 polymer ?
#
loop_
_entity_poly.entity_id
_entity_poly.type
_entity_poly.pdbx_seq_one_letter_code
_entity_poly.pdbx_strand_id
1 'polypeptide(L)'
;DEFVRRREETEWFVEGDFDTYVSQIRKPHVWGGEPELFMASHVLRMPITVYMCDENAGGLISIAEYGQEYGGKDDPIRVLYHGFGHYDALQIPGRNSVKARL
;
A
#
# COMPACT_ATOMS: atom_id res chain seq x y z
N ASP A 1 -4.69 -15.93 0.55
CA ASP A 1 -3.67 -17.01 0.53
C ASP A 1 -2.32 -16.55 1.02
N GLU A 2 -1.84 -15.35 0.67
CA GLU A 2 -0.55 -14.84 1.16
C GLU A 2 -0.48 -14.68 2.69
N PHE A 3 -1.52 -14.11 3.32
CA PHE A 3 -1.61 -14.05 4.79
C PHE A 3 -1.35 -15.39 5.47
N VAL A 4 -1.98 -16.46 4.96
CA VAL A 4 -1.82 -17.81 5.55
C VAL A 4 -0.39 -18.33 5.35
N ARG A 5 0.25 -18.02 4.21
CA ARG A 5 1.64 -18.41 3.94
C ARG A 5 2.64 -17.67 4.82
N ARG A 6 2.33 -16.42 5.17
CA ARG A 6 3.19 -15.52 5.94
C ARG A 6 2.69 -15.28 7.36
N ARG A 7 1.92 -16.21 7.93
CA ARG A 7 1.30 -16.06 9.25
C ARG A 7 2.29 -15.57 10.30
N GLU A 8 3.48 -16.18 10.36
CA GLU A 8 4.54 -15.81 11.32
C GLU A 8 4.99 -14.35 11.21
N GLU A 9 4.97 -13.77 10.01
CA GLU A 9 5.34 -12.37 9.76
C GLU A 9 4.20 -11.40 10.06
N THR A 10 2.94 -11.86 9.95
CA THR A 10 1.75 -10.99 9.96
C THR A 10 0.89 -11.05 11.21
N GLU A 11 0.88 -12.18 11.91
CA GLU A 11 -0.07 -12.44 12.99
C GLU A 11 0.07 -11.43 14.14
N TRP A 12 1.29 -10.95 14.40
CA TRP A 12 1.55 -10.04 15.52
C TRP A 12 0.96 -8.63 15.34
N PHE A 13 0.69 -8.18 14.11
CA PHE A 13 0.10 -6.86 13.82
C PHE A 13 -1.35 -6.92 13.33
N VAL A 14 -1.92 -8.12 13.20
CA VAL A 14 -3.34 -8.30 12.92
C VAL A 14 -4.14 -8.17 14.21
N GLU A 15 -5.18 -7.36 14.20
CA GLU A 15 -6.05 -7.19 15.36
C GLU A 15 -6.98 -8.39 15.57
N GLY A 16 -6.89 -9.01 16.75
CA GLY A 16 -7.76 -10.12 17.15
C GLY A 16 -7.24 -11.49 16.73
N ASP A 17 -8.16 -12.45 16.57
CA ASP A 17 -7.82 -13.81 16.15
C ASP A 17 -7.50 -13.84 14.65
N PHE A 18 -6.33 -14.39 14.31
CA PHE A 18 -5.82 -14.41 12.94
C PHE A 18 -6.75 -15.14 11.96
N ASP A 19 -7.25 -16.32 12.35
CA ASP A 19 -8.08 -17.13 11.47
C ASP A 19 -9.45 -16.46 11.24
N THR A 20 -9.99 -15.81 12.27
CA THR A 20 -11.17 -14.96 12.18
C THR A 20 -10.91 -13.78 11.24
N TYR A 21 -9.81 -13.06 11.41
CA TYR A 21 -9.44 -11.93 10.54
C TYR A 21 -9.36 -12.34 9.06
N VAL A 22 -8.63 -13.42 8.76
CA VAL A 22 -8.50 -13.96 7.40
C VAL A 22 -9.85 -14.38 6.83
N SER A 23 -10.76 -14.92 7.65
CA SER A 23 -12.11 -15.27 7.21
C SER A 23 -12.97 -14.04 6.89
N GLN A 24 -12.78 -12.93 7.61
CA GLN A 24 -13.53 -11.70 7.42
C GLN A 24 -13.03 -10.93 6.19
N ILE A 25 -11.72 -10.72 6.06
CA ILE A 25 -11.16 -9.91 4.97
C ILE A 25 -11.39 -10.51 3.57
N ARG A 26 -11.69 -11.82 3.50
CA ARG A 26 -12.10 -12.49 2.26
C ARG A 26 -13.51 -12.09 1.78
N LYS A 27 -14.34 -11.52 2.64
CA LYS A 27 -15.71 -11.14 2.30
C LYS A 27 -15.73 -9.82 1.53
N PRO A 28 -16.63 -9.66 0.55
CA PRO A 28 -16.79 -8.38 -0.12
C PRO A 28 -17.21 -7.30 0.88
N HIS A 29 -16.86 -6.05 0.59
CA HIS A 29 -17.17 -4.86 1.40
C HIS A 29 -16.49 -4.79 2.77
N VAL A 30 -15.62 -5.74 3.12
CA VAL A 30 -14.71 -5.59 4.25
C VAL A 30 -13.54 -4.72 3.79
N TRP A 31 -13.25 -3.68 4.58
CA TRP A 31 -12.20 -2.72 4.25
C TRP A 31 -10.85 -3.33 4.62
N GLY A 32 -9.90 -3.23 3.69
CA GLY A 32 -8.51 -3.51 3.99
C GLY A 32 -7.78 -2.28 4.53
N GLY A 33 -6.56 -2.48 4.98
CA GLY A 33 -5.68 -1.41 5.45
C GLY A 33 -4.21 -1.76 5.29
N GLU A 34 -3.41 -1.36 6.28
CA GLU A 34 -1.97 -1.63 6.33
C GLU A 34 -1.62 -3.13 6.17
N PRO A 35 -2.29 -4.08 6.85
CA PRO A 35 -2.00 -5.51 6.66
C PRO A 35 -2.14 -5.97 5.21
N GLU A 36 -3.23 -5.56 4.54
CA GLU A 36 -3.48 -5.91 3.14
C GLU A 36 -2.49 -5.23 2.19
N LEU A 37 -2.11 -3.97 2.46
CA LEU A 37 -1.11 -3.26 1.65
C LEU A 37 0.26 -3.95 1.74
N PHE A 38 0.67 -4.35 2.94
CA PHE A 38 1.90 -5.10 3.14
C PHE A 38 1.87 -6.45 2.40
N MET A 39 0.79 -7.22 2.54
CA MET A 39 0.63 -8.49 1.80
C MET A 39 0.56 -8.30 0.29
N ALA A 40 -0.13 -7.27 -0.19
CA ALA A 40 -0.22 -6.96 -1.61
C ALA A 40 1.16 -6.64 -2.21
N SER A 41 2.04 -5.99 -1.46
CA SER A 41 3.41 -5.70 -1.91
C SER A 41 4.19 -6.98 -2.25
N HIS A 42 4.03 -8.05 -1.46
CA HIS A 42 4.66 -9.35 -1.71
C HIS A 42 4.01 -10.09 -2.88
N VAL A 43 2.68 -10.10 -2.97
CA VAL A 43 1.95 -10.77 -4.07
C VAL A 43 2.30 -10.13 -5.42
N LEU A 44 2.31 -8.79 -5.48
CA LEU A 44 2.63 -8.04 -6.69
C LEU A 44 4.14 -7.94 -6.94
N ARG A 45 4.95 -8.20 -5.90
CA ARG A 45 6.40 -7.99 -5.87
C ARG A 45 6.75 -6.56 -6.28
N MET A 46 6.04 -5.58 -5.77
CA MET A 46 6.23 -4.17 -6.09
C MET A 46 6.14 -3.34 -4.81
N PRO A 47 6.93 -2.27 -4.70
CA PRO A 47 6.78 -1.34 -3.59
C PRO A 47 5.42 -0.64 -3.67
N ILE A 48 4.79 -0.49 -2.50
CA ILE A 48 3.56 0.28 -2.32
C ILE A 48 3.86 1.44 -1.38
N THR A 49 3.70 2.67 -1.87
CA THR A 49 3.90 3.88 -1.07
C THR A 49 2.56 4.50 -0.72
N VAL A 50 2.33 4.75 0.57
CA VAL A 50 1.15 5.44 1.07
C VAL A 50 1.49 6.90 1.28
N TYR A 51 0.75 7.78 0.60
CA TYR A 51 0.86 9.22 0.75
C TYR A 51 -0.31 9.77 1.55
N MET A 52 -0.11 10.92 2.18
CA MET A 52 -1.15 11.71 2.83
C MET A 52 -0.90 13.19 2.56
N CYS A 53 -1.96 13.99 2.48
CA CYS A 53 -1.82 15.45 2.46
C CYS A 53 -1.68 15.96 3.90
N ASP A 54 -0.60 16.67 4.18
CA ASP A 54 -0.36 17.39 5.43
C ASP A 54 0.00 18.85 5.12
N GLU A 55 -0.91 19.76 5.46
CA GLU A 55 -0.73 21.19 5.24
C GLU A 55 0.44 21.76 6.03
N ASN A 56 0.75 21.20 7.21
CA ASN A 56 1.88 21.64 8.03
C ASN A 56 3.23 21.22 7.43
N ALA A 57 3.25 20.09 6.72
CA ALA A 57 4.43 19.59 6.02
C ALA A 57 4.56 20.14 4.59
N GLY A 58 3.66 21.04 4.17
CA GLY A 58 3.70 21.67 2.85
C GLY A 58 3.10 20.83 1.72
N GLY A 59 2.19 19.90 2.04
CA GLY A 59 1.39 19.16 1.05
C GLY A 59 1.56 17.64 1.14
N LEU A 60 1.84 17.00 0.01
CA LEU A 60 1.84 15.55 -0.11
C LEU A 60 3.10 14.93 0.52
N ILE A 61 2.92 14.12 1.56
CA ILE A 61 3.99 13.40 2.27
C ILE A 61 3.82 11.89 2.15
N SER A 62 4.93 11.15 2.12
CA SER A 62 4.91 9.69 2.26
C SER A 62 4.86 9.32 3.74
N ILE A 63 3.88 8.50 4.14
CA ILE A 63 3.66 8.10 5.54
C ILE A 63 4.00 6.63 5.79
N ALA A 64 4.03 5.80 4.75
CA ALA A 64 4.44 4.41 4.83
C ALA A 64 4.93 3.89 3.48
N GLU A 65 5.83 2.92 3.52
CA GLU A 65 6.28 2.19 2.34
C GLU A 65 6.38 0.70 2.68
N TYR A 66 5.87 -0.13 1.79
CA TYR A 66 5.87 -1.59 1.92
C TYR A 66 6.53 -2.22 0.71
N GLY A 67 7.28 -3.30 0.91
CA GLY A 67 7.93 -4.04 -0.18
C GLY A 67 9.17 -3.32 -0.74
N GLN A 68 9.92 -2.62 0.11
CA GLN A 68 11.16 -1.90 -0.24
C GLN A 68 12.20 -2.82 -0.87
N GLU A 69 12.20 -4.11 -0.53
CA GLU A 69 13.04 -5.13 -1.13
C GLU A 69 12.77 -5.35 -2.63
N TYR A 70 11.63 -4.86 -3.12
CA TYR A 70 11.24 -4.87 -4.54
C TYR A 70 11.51 -3.54 -5.24
N GLY A 71 12.28 -2.63 -4.63
CA GLY A 71 12.64 -1.33 -5.16
C GLY A 71 13.34 -1.37 -6.53
N GLY A 72 13.39 -0.22 -7.21
CA GLY A 72 14.02 -0.08 -8.52
C GLY A 72 13.14 -0.50 -9.71
N LYS A 73 11.82 -0.61 -9.52
CA LYS A 73 10.85 -0.80 -10.60
C LYS A 73 10.38 0.53 -11.18
N ASP A 74 10.19 0.58 -12.50
CA ASP A 74 9.86 1.79 -13.26
C ASP A 74 8.43 2.34 -13.03
N ASP A 75 7.61 1.73 -12.18
CA ASP A 75 6.28 2.22 -11.83
C ASP A 75 5.81 1.66 -10.47
N PRO A 76 6.13 2.33 -9.34
CA PRO A 76 5.68 1.88 -8.03
C PRO A 76 4.19 2.15 -7.83
N ILE A 77 3.51 1.28 -7.08
CA ILE A 77 2.12 1.50 -6.68
C ILE A 77 2.09 2.58 -5.61
N ARG A 78 1.18 3.54 -5.78
CA ARG A 78 1.04 4.67 -4.88
C ARG A 78 -0.43 4.85 -4.56
N VAL A 79 -0.73 5.03 -3.28
CA VAL A 79 -2.08 5.29 -2.80
C VAL A 79 -2.09 6.56 -1.95
N LEU A 80 -3.19 7.30 -1.98
CA LEU A 80 -3.44 8.48 -1.16
C LEU A 80 -4.39 8.13 -0.03
N TYR A 81 -3.98 8.36 1.20
CA TYR A 81 -4.77 8.15 2.41
C TYR A 81 -5.40 9.46 2.88
N HIS A 82 -6.71 9.44 3.15
CA HIS A 82 -7.49 10.61 3.59
C HIS A 82 -7.69 10.71 5.11
N GLY A 83 -6.99 9.91 5.92
CA GLY A 83 -7.06 9.99 7.39
C GLY A 83 -8.21 9.21 8.05
N PHE A 84 -9.27 8.89 7.31
CA PHE A 84 -10.48 8.22 7.83
C PHE A 84 -10.73 6.83 7.21
N GLY A 85 -9.66 6.06 6.95
CA GLY A 85 -9.77 4.71 6.37
C GLY A 85 -9.94 4.67 4.84
N HIS A 86 -10.10 5.81 4.17
CA HIS A 86 -10.29 5.88 2.72
C HIS A 86 -8.97 6.04 1.96
N TYR A 87 -8.83 5.28 0.88
CA TYR A 87 -7.68 5.31 -0.03
C TYR A 87 -8.12 5.58 -1.46
N ASP A 88 -7.37 6.46 -2.14
CA ASP A 88 -7.45 6.67 -3.59
C ASP A 88 -6.19 6.15 -4.28
N ALA A 89 -6.32 5.75 -5.55
CA ALA A 89 -5.17 5.49 -6.39
C ALA A 89 -4.46 6.81 -6.72
N LEU A 90 -3.16 6.89 -6.44
CA LEU A 90 -2.37 8.09 -6.68
C LEU A 90 -1.50 7.90 -7.92
N GLN A 91 -1.83 8.62 -8.99
CA GLN A 91 -0.96 8.72 -10.16
C GLN A 91 -0.15 10.02 -10.07
N ILE A 92 1.16 9.90 -9.88
CA ILE A 92 2.08 11.02 -10.06
C ILE A 92 2.61 10.92 -11.48
N PRO A 93 2.27 11.86 -12.38
CA PRO A 93 2.80 11.88 -13.73
C PRO A 93 4.32 11.81 -13.66
N GLY A 94 4.92 10.80 -14.30
CA GLY A 94 6.37 10.70 -14.35
C GLY A 94 6.97 11.98 -14.93
N ARG A 95 8.15 12.37 -14.45
CA ARG A 95 9.06 13.15 -15.28
C ARG A 95 9.42 12.28 -16.48
N ASN A 96 8.58 12.25 -17.50
CA ASN A 96 9.04 11.95 -18.83
C ASN A 96 10.11 12.99 -19.11
N SER A 97 11.36 12.54 -19.15
CA SER A 97 12.45 13.32 -19.71
C SER A 97 11.97 13.85 -21.06
N VAL A 98 11.95 15.18 -21.17
CA VAL A 98 11.49 15.90 -22.34
C VAL A 98 12.17 15.31 -23.58
N LYS A 99 11.36 14.73 -24.46
CA LYS A 99 11.62 14.85 -25.90
C LYS A 99 10.39 15.45 -26.55
N ALA A 100 10.18 16.74 -26.28
CA ALA A 100 9.54 17.60 -27.24
C ALA A 100 10.37 17.51 -28.53
N ARG A 101 9.86 16.75 -29.50
CA ARG A 101 10.39 16.81 -30.86
C ARG A 101 9.87 18.11 -31.47
N LEU A 102 10.81 18.99 -31.80
CA LEU A 102 10.65 20.12 -32.72
C LEU A 102 10.12 19.63 -34.07
#